data_AF-A0A1F3QVT4-F1
#
_entry.id   AF-A0A1F3QVT4-F1
#
_cell.length_a   1.000
_cell.length_b   1.000
_cell.length_c   1.000
_cell.angle_alpha   90.00
_cell.angle_beta   90.00
_cell.angle_gamma   90.00
#
_symmetry.space_group_name_H-M   'P 1'
#
loop_
_entity.id
_entity.type
_entity.pdbx_description
1 polymer ?
#
loop_
_entity_poly.entity_id
_entity_poly.type
_entity_poly.pdbx_seq_one_letter_code
_entity_poly.pdbx_strand_id
1 'polypeptide(L)'
;MAELLSIKEASIWASDYLEKNVTTSNISYLIQYGRVKKIGENGSTQIVKEELVEYYKVIKKTREESWKGQLGDDLNWALSFEQYKEAETTKHVHRLHPYKGKFIPQLVEYFLDDHTY
;
A
#
# COMPACT_ATOMS: atom_id res chain seq x y z
N MET A 1 -28.41 -0.57 -2.79
CA MET A 1 -28.15 0.38 -1.69
C MET A 1 -26.65 0.49 -1.56
N ALA A 2 -26.10 1.70 -1.48
CA ALA A 2 -24.67 1.88 -1.26
C ALA A 2 -24.32 1.44 0.17
N GLU A 3 -23.32 0.57 0.32
CA GLU A 3 -22.89 0.07 1.63
C GLU A 3 -22.04 1.15 2.31
N LEU A 4 -22.46 1.60 3.49
CA LEU A 4 -21.75 2.62 4.26
C LEU A 4 -20.92 1.96 5.35
N LEU A 5 -19.64 2.29 5.40
CA LEU A 5 -18.70 1.78 6.41
C LEU A 5 -18.25 2.92 7.31
N SER A 6 -18.18 2.67 8.61
CA SER A 6 -17.39 3.52 9.51
C SER A 6 -15.91 3.45 9.16
N ILE A 7 -15.12 4.42 9.63
CA ILE A 7 -13.65 4.42 9.46
C ILE A 7 -13.02 3.10 9.94
N LYS A 8 -13.55 2.51 11.02
CA LYS A 8 -13.04 1.25 11.58
C LYS A 8 -13.36 0.07 10.67
N GLU A 9 -14.61 -0.08 10.25
CA GLU A 9 -15.02 -1.15 9.34
C GLU A 9 -14.30 -1.04 7.99
N ALA A 10 -14.15 0.18 7.48
CA ALA A 10 -13.37 0.46 6.29
C ALA A 10 -11.91 0.01 6.41
N SER A 11 -11.28 0.24 7.57
CA SER A 11 -9.89 -0.18 7.80
C SER A 11 -9.73 -1.69 7.84
N ILE A 12 -10.69 -2.41 8.44
CA ILE A 12 -10.71 -3.87 8.48
C ILE A 12 -10.93 -4.42 7.08
N TRP A 13 -11.99 -3.96 6.40
CA TRP A 13 -12.31 -4.37 5.04
C TRP A 13 -11.15 -4.12 4.07
N ALA A 14 -10.53 -2.94 4.13
CA ALA A 14 -9.39 -2.61 3.26
C ALA A 14 -8.17 -3.48 3.55
N SER A 15 -7.98 -3.87 4.82
CA SER A 15 -6.89 -4.76 5.18
C SER A 15 -7.07 -6.15 4.60
N ASP A 16 -8.29 -6.68 4.68
CA ASP A 16 -8.65 -7.98 4.11
C ASP A 16 -8.58 -7.94 2.57
N TYR A 17 -9.08 -6.87 1.95
CA TYR A 17 -9.09 -6.72 0.49
C TYR A 17 -7.69 -6.60 -0.14
N LEU A 18 -6.77 -5.96 0.57
CA LEU A 18 -5.40 -5.74 0.10
C LEU A 18 -4.40 -6.78 0.59
N GLU A 19 -4.80 -7.65 1.52
CA GLU A 19 -3.90 -8.54 2.28
C GLU A 19 -2.75 -7.76 2.94
N LYS A 20 -3.04 -6.54 3.42
CA LYS A 20 -2.06 -5.61 4.01
C LYS A 20 -2.67 -4.86 5.19
N ASN A 21 -1.87 -4.48 6.18
CA ASN A 21 -2.38 -3.71 7.32
C ASN A 21 -2.73 -2.27 6.93
N VAL A 22 -4.04 -1.97 6.84
CA VAL A 22 -4.62 -0.65 6.65
C VAL A 22 -5.17 -0.15 7.98
N THR A 23 -4.64 0.97 8.47
CA THR A 23 -5.07 1.56 9.75
C THR A 23 -6.24 2.52 9.57
N THR A 24 -6.94 2.84 10.66
CA THR A 24 -7.95 3.92 10.66
C THR A 24 -7.36 5.26 10.22
N SER A 25 -6.09 5.54 10.54
CA SER A 25 -5.38 6.73 10.08
C SER A 25 -5.19 6.75 8.56
N ASN A 26 -4.99 5.59 7.92
CA ASN A 26 -4.96 5.52 6.44
C ASN A 26 -6.30 5.91 5.84
N ILE A 27 -7.42 5.42 6.39
CA ILE A 27 -8.76 5.78 5.93
C ILE A 27 -9.04 7.27 6.17
N SER A 28 -8.72 7.79 7.35
CA SER A 28 -8.84 9.22 7.66
C SER A 28 -8.02 10.09 6.70
N TYR A 29 -6.82 9.65 6.32
CA TYR A 29 -6.00 10.32 5.32
C TYR A 29 -6.70 10.39 3.96
N LEU A 30 -7.29 9.28 3.48
CA LEU A 30 -8.03 9.28 2.21
C LEU A 30 -9.19 10.27 2.22
N ILE A 31 -9.91 10.36 3.33
CA ILE A 31 -11.00 11.33 3.51
C ILE A 31 -10.47 12.76 3.51
N GLN A 32 -9.42 13.04 4.30
CA GLN A 32 -8.85 14.38 4.45
C GLN A 32 -8.37 14.98 3.12
N TYR A 33 -7.79 14.15 2.26
CA TYR A 33 -7.29 14.58 0.95
C TYR A 33 -8.33 14.40 -0.18
N GLY A 34 -9.60 14.15 0.15
CA GLY A 34 -10.69 14.05 -0.83
C GLY A 34 -10.57 12.88 -1.80
N ARG A 35 -9.81 11.83 -1.44
CA ARG A 35 -9.68 10.61 -2.25
C ARG A 35 -10.91 9.71 -2.15
N VAL A 36 -11.59 9.75 -1.00
CA VAL A 36 -12.87 9.08 -0.75
C VAL A 36 -13.81 10.08 -0.10
N LYS A 37 -15.07 10.11 -0.49
CA LYS A 37 -16.04 11.06 0.05
C LYS A 37 -16.44 10.67 1.47
N LYS A 38 -16.51 11.69 2.31
CA LYS A 38 -17.11 11.61 3.63
C LYS A 38 -18.62 11.71 3.52
N ILE A 39 -19.34 10.84 4.22
CA ILE A 39 -20.78 10.93 4.45
C ILE A 39 -21.01 11.08 5.96
N GLY A 40 -21.85 12.05 6.32
CA GLY A 40 -22.23 12.34 7.71
C GLY A 40 -21.62 13.62 8.28
N GLU A 41 -22.31 14.20 9.27
CA GLU A 41 -21.87 15.35 10.05
C GLU A 41 -21.35 14.92 11.43
N ASN A 42 -20.53 15.79 12.04
CA ASN A 42 -19.91 15.69 13.38
C ASN A 42 -20.12 14.38 14.15
N GLY A 43 -19.07 13.55 14.20
CA GLY A 43 -19.00 12.35 15.05
C GLY A 43 -19.38 11.03 14.37
N SER A 44 -20.11 11.06 13.24
CA SER A 44 -20.55 9.87 12.50
C SER A 44 -19.96 9.81 11.08
N THR A 45 -18.63 9.87 10.98
CA THR A 45 -17.95 9.78 9.67
C THR A 45 -18.10 8.37 9.09
N GLN A 46 -18.84 8.27 7.99
CA GLN A 46 -18.97 7.08 7.17
C GLN A 46 -18.41 7.32 5.77
N ILE A 47 -18.07 6.24 5.08
CA ILE A 47 -17.63 6.25 3.70
C ILE A 47 -18.45 5.25 2.88
N VAL A 48 -18.57 5.52 1.58
CA VAL A 48 -19.16 4.58 0.63
C VAL A 48 -18.13 3.50 0.32
N LYS A 49 -18.48 2.23 0.55
CA LYS A 49 -17.58 1.10 0.29
C LYS A 49 -17.15 1.03 -1.17
N GLU A 50 -18.07 1.31 -2.09
CA GLU A 50 -17.80 1.27 -3.52
C GLU A 50 -16.70 2.27 -3.94
N GLU A 51 -16.67 3.47 -3.35
CA GLU A 51 -15.59 4.44 -3.63
C GLU A 51 -14.24 3.95 -3.09
N LEU A 52 -14.24 3.29 -1.94
CA LEU A 52 -13.03 2.69 -1.38
C LEU A 52 -12.53 1.53 -2.25
N VAL A 53 -13.43 0.71 -2.79
CA VAL A 53 -13.13 -0.34 -3.77
C VAL A 53 -12.52 0.25 -5.02
N GLU A 54 -13.12 1.28 -5.61
CA GLU A 54 -12.62 1.93 -6.82
C GLU A 54 -11.21 2.50 -6.62
N TYR A 55 -10.99 3.22 -5.51
CA TYR A 55 -9.69 3.79 -5.16
C TYR A 55 -8.58 2.71 -5.16
N TYR A 56 -8.83 1.59 -4.46
CA TYR A 56 -7.83 0.53 -4.33
C TYR A 56 -7.72 -0.38 -5.57
N LYS A 57 -8.81 -0.57 -6.33
CA LYS A 57 -8.82 -1.36 -7.56
C LYS A 57 -7.92 -0.73 -8.63
N VAL A 58 -7.97 0.60 -8.78
CA VAL A 58 -7.07 1.34 -9.69
C VAL A 58 -5.62 1.13 -9.27
N ILE A 59 -5.31 1.23 -7.98
CA ILE A 59 -3.93 1.09 -7.49
C ILE A 59 -3.38 -0.32 -7.75
N LYS A 60 -4.15 -1.38 -7.46
CA LYS A 60 -3.70 -2.78 -7.59
C LYS A 60 -3.48 -3.19 -9.04
N LYS A 61 -4.39 -2.80 -9.95
CA LYS A 61 -4.34 -3.26 -11.34
C LYS A 61 -3.34 -2.47 -12.19
N THR A 62 -3.20 -1.17 -11.94
CA THR A 62 -2.44 -0.30 -12.85
C THR A 62 -0.93 -0.45 -12.69
N ARG A 63 -0.41 -0.81 -11.51
CA ARG A 63 1.04 -0.84 -11.27
C ARG A 63 1.71 -2.00 -11.99
N GLU A 64 1.38 -3.24 -11.65
CA GLU A 64 2.05 -4.40 -12.24
C GLU A 64 1.90 -4.43 -13.77
N GLU A 65 0.68 -4.27 -14.28
CA GLU A 65 0.40 -4.27 -15.72
C GLU A 65 1.10 -3.11 -16.46
N SER A 66 1.12 -1.90 -15.88
CA SER A 66 1.81 -0.75 -16.50
C SER A 66 3.33 -0.93 -16.50
N TRP A 67 3.90 -1.46 -15.41
CA TRP A 67 5.34 -1.63 -15.31
C TRP A 67 5.85 -2.77 -16.20
N LYS A 68 5.10 -3.89 -16.30
CA LYS A 68 5.37 -4.94 -17.29
C LYS A 68 5.23 -4.43 -18.72
N GLY A 69 4.21 -3.62 -19.01
CA GLY A 69 4.06 -2.99 -20.33
C GLY A 69 5.19 -2.02 -20.71
N GLN A 70 5.84 -1.38 -19.74
CA GLN A 70 6.93 -0.43 -19.99
C GLN A 70 8.33 -1.09 -19.99
N LEU A 71 8.56 -2.07 -19.12
CA LEU A 71 9.88 -2.70 -18.91
C LEU A 71 10.01 -4.08 -19.57
N GLY A 72 8.91 -4.64 -20.08
CA GLY A 72 8.85 -5.98 -20.67
C GLY A 72 8.38 -7.06 -19.69
N ASP A 73 8.03 -8.22 -20.25
CA ASP A 73 7.52 -9.38 -19.50
C ASP A 73 8.59 -10.03 -18.60
N ASP A 74 9.87 -9.71 -18.82
CA ASP A 74 11.01 -10.18 -18.02
C ASP A 74 11.10 -9.48 -16.64
N LEU A 75 10.21 -8.52 -16.36
CA LEU A 75 10.15 -7.85 -15.08
C LEU A 75 9.77 -8.84 -13.97
N ASN A 76 10.75 -9.14 -13.12
CA ASN A 76 10.49 -9.88 -11.89
C ASN A 76 9.76 -8.99 -10.87
N TRP A 77 8.42 -9.07 -10.87
CA TRP A 77 7.56 -8.27 -10.00
C TRP A 77 7.82 -8.52 -8.50
N ALA A 78 8.41 -9.66 -8.11
CA ALA A 78 8.75 -9.92 -6.71
C ALA A 78 9.76 -8.90 -6.15
N LEU A 79 10.59 -8.30 -7.00
CA LEU A 79 11.55 -7.25 -6.64
C LEU A 79 10.90 -5.87 -6.43
N SER A 80 9.59 -5.73 -6.66
CA SER A 80 8.87 -4.48 -6.40
C SER A 80 8.69 -4.20 -4.90
N PHE A 81 8.73 -5.24 -4.05
CA PHE A 81 8.47 -5.17 -2.62
C PHE A 81 7.18 -4.43 -2.27
N GLU A 82 6.19 -4.42 -3.17
CA GLU A 82 4.97 -3.62 -3.04
C GLU A 82 4.18 -3.98 -1.77
N GLN A 83 4.34 -5.19 -1.25
CA GLN A 83 3.75 -5.65 0.00
C GLN A 83 4.27 -4.94 1.26
N TYR A 84 5.47 -4.37 1.21
CA TYR A 84 6.11 -3.73 2.37
C TYR A 84 5.90 -2.21 2.36
N LYS A 85 5.68 -1.62 3.53
CA LYS A 85 5.64 -0.16 3.72
C LYS A 85 7.07 0.40 3.61
N GLU A 86 7.21 1.67 3.25
CA GLU A 86 8.52 2.34 3.20
C GLU A 86 9.27 2.27 4.54
N ALA A 87 8.54 2.30 5.66
CA ALA A 87 9.11 2.13 6.99
C ALA A 87 9.70 0.72 7.22
N GLU A 88 9.18 -0.31 6.53
CA GLU A 88 9.63 -1.70 6.61
C GLU A 88 10.77 -1.98 5.61
N THR A 89 10.79 -1.28 4.47
CA THR A 89 11.88 -1.37 3.48
C THR A 89 13.07 -0.47 3.82
N THR A 90 12.93 0.49 4.74
CA THR A 90 14.01 1.42 5.08
C THR A 90 14.66 1.06 6.40
N LYS A 91 15.68 0.18 6.36
CA LYS A 91 16.53 -0.05 7.54
C LYS A 91 17.64 1.00 7.60
N HIS A 92 17.75 1.68 8.73
CA HIS A 92 18.89 2.56 9.00
C HIS A 92 20.07 1.71 9.48
N VAL A 93 21.16 1.72 8.71
CA VAL A 93 22.44 1.21 9.22
C VAL A 93 23.05 2.27 10.13
N HIS A 94 23.41 1.91 11.36
CA HIS A 94 23.85 2.84 12.41
C HIS A 94 24.88 3.88 11.92
N ARG A 95 24.51 5.17 12.09
CA ARG A 95 25.28 6.39 12.38
C ARG A 95 26.77 6.51 11.96
N LEU A 96 27.20 5.94 10.82
CA LEU A 96 28.58 6.08 10.35
C LEU A 96 28.74 6.44 8.86
N HIS A 97 27.67 6.77 8.11
CA HIS A 97 27.85 7.36 6.79
C HIS A 97 26.69 8.28 6.36
N PRO A 98 26.95 9.55 5.97
CA PRO A 98 25.89 10.49 5.60
C PRO A 98 25.08 10.13 4.34
N TYR A 99 25.55 9.23 3.47
CA TYR A 99 24.87 8.92 2.19
C TYR A 99 24.98 7.46 1.71
N LYS A 100 25.49 6.52 2.53
CA LYS A 100 25.67 5.08 2.17
C LYS A 100 24.84 4.10 3.04
N GLY A 101 23.74 4.55 3.64
CA GLY A 101 23.13 3.87 4.79
C GLY A 101 21.65 3.48 4.68
N LYS A 102 21.05 3.51 3.48
CA LYS A 102 19.69 3.03 3.25
C LYS A 102 19.73 1.97 2.16
N PHE A 103 19.46 0.73 2.51
CA PHE A 103 19.23 -0.36 1.57
C PHE A 103 17.91 -1.04 1.93
N ILE A 104 17.26 -1.65 0.94
CA ILE A 104 16.04 -2.44 1.12
C ILE A 104 16.46 -3.82 1.64
N PRO A 105 16.23 -4.17 2.92
CA PRO A 105 16.71 -5.45 3.46
C PRO A 105 16.18 -6.65 2.69
N GLN A 106 14.94 -6.56 2.21
CA GLN A 106 14.29 -7.60 1.43
C GLN A 106 14.98 -7.83 0.08
N LEU A 107 15.58 -6.79 -0.51
CA LEU A 107 16.38 -6.93 -1.73
C LEU A 107 17.68 -7.68 -1.46
N VAL A 108 18.33 -7.39 -0.33
CA VAL A 108 19.56 -8.09 0.07
C VAL A 108 19.28 -9.55 0.38
N GLU A 109 18.19 -9.84 1.09
CA GLU A 109 17.74 -11.21 1.38
C GLU A 109 17.43 -11.98 0.09
N TYR A 110 16.65 -11.39 -0.82
CA TYR A 110 16.33 -11.99 -2.12
C TYR A 110 17.59 -12.46 -2.89
N PHE A 111 18.66 -11.65 -2.90
CA PHE A 111 19.91 -11.97 -3.61
C PHE A 111 20.86 -12.90 -2.83
N LEU A 112 20.66 -13.08 -1.52
CA LEU A 112 21.46 -13.99 -0.70
C LEU A 112 20.84 -15.39 -0.57
N ASP A 113 19.54 -15.51 -0.84
CA ASP A 113 18.81 -16.77 -0.87
C ASP A 113 18.93 -17.49 -2.24
N ASP A 114 18.32 -18.67 -2.35
CA ASP A 114 18.35 -19.54 -3.55
C ASP A 114 17.55 -18.99 -4.76
N HIS A 115 17.08 -17.74 -4.74
CA HIS A 115 16.30 -17.16 -5.85
C HIS A 115 17.14 -16.80 -7.08
N THR A 116 18.46 -16.91 -6.98
CA THR A 116 19.42 -16.51 -8.02
C THR A 116 20.38 -17.62 -8.46
N TYR A 117 20.28 -18.81 -7.87
CA TYR A 117 21.16 -19.96 -8.11
C TYR A 117 20.41 -21.20 -8.61
#